data_AF-A0A2P8WL24-F1
#
_entry.id   AF-A0A2P8WL24-F1
#
_cell.length_a   1.000
_cell.length_b   1.000
_cell.length_c   1.000
_cell.angle_alpha   90.00
_cell.angle_beta   90.00
_cell.angle_gamma   90.00
#
_symmetry.space_group_name_H-M   'P 1'
#
loop_
_entity.id
_entity.type
_entity.pdbx_description
1 polymer ?
#
loop_
_entity_poly.entity_id
_entity_poly.type
_entity_poly.pdbx_seq_one_letter_code
_entity_poly.pdbx_strand_id
1 'polypeptide(L)'
;MLLEYVQAMSPDMIAQLSKPVSTDVMQVMEHNIIGLLGGLPSHHFDVSVTTSREHLGRLLASAMMSGYFLRGAEQRMGFERAIMSADDDDE
;
A
#
# COMPACT_ATOMS: atom_id res chain seq x y z
N MET A 1 25.71 15.67 1.18
CA MET A 1 26.60 14.67 1.81
C MET A 1 26.74 13.32 1.08
N LEU A 2 25.82 12.89 0.20
CA LEU A 2 26.19 11.93 -0.88
C LEU A 2 25.82 12.52 -2.25
N LEU A 3 24.67 13.19 -2.32
CA LEU A 3 24.25 13.94 -3.49
C LEU A 3 25.28 15.00 -3.93
N GLU A 4 25.82 15.79 -3.00
CA GLU A 4 26.89 16.76 -3.29
C GLU A 4 28.18 16.09 -3.80
N TYR A 5 28.53 14.92 -3.27
CA TYR A 5 29.70 14.17 -3.73
C TYR A 5 29.49 13.63 -5.16
N VAL A 6 28.30 13.13 -5.46
CA VAL A 6 27.91 12.68 -6.81
C VAL A 6 27.84 13.86 -7.79
N GLN A 7 27.33 15.02 -7.35
CA GLN A 7 27.26 16.24 -8.17
C GLN A 7 28.63 16.88 -8.41
N ALA A 8 29.59 16.70 -7.49
CA ALA A 8 30.97 17.16 -7.66
C ALA A 8 31.81 16.24 -8.57
N MET A 9 31.27 15.08 -8.98
CA MET A 9 31.96 14.09 -9.79
C MET A 9 31.92 14.48 -11.27
N SER A 10 32.97 14.11 -12.03
CA SER A 10 33.01 14.43 -13.46
C SER A 10 31.92 13.69 -14.24
N PRO A 11 31.35 14.28 -15.30
CA PRO A 11 30.32 13.65 -16.12
C PRO A 11 30.73 12.27 -16.65
N ASP A 12 32.01 12.09 -16.98
CA ASP A 12 32.57 10.82 -17.47
C ASP A 12 32.55 9.72 -16.39
N MET A 13 32.85 10.09 -15.15
CA MET A 13 32.86 9.16 -14.03
C MET A 13 31.42 8.77 -13.65
N ILE A 14 30.48 9.71 -13.72
CA ILE A 14 29.03 9.45 -13.56
C ILE A 14 28.58 8.47 -14.66
N ALA A 15 28.92 8.75 -15.92
CA ALA A 15 28.55 7.91 -17.05
C ALA A 15 29.15 6.50 -16.98
N GLN A 16 30.33 6.32 -16.40
CA GLN A 16 30.90 5.00 -16.12
C GLN A 16 30.15 4.26 -15.01
N LEU A 17 29.82 4.95 -13.92
CA LEU A 17 29.11 4.36 -12.77
C LEU A 17 27.63 4.05 -13.08
N SER A 18 27.01 4.78 -14.00
CA SER A 18 25.63 4.54 -14.45
C SER A 18 25.51 3.39 -15.46
N LYS A 19 26.63 2.83 -15.96
CA LYS A 19 26.58 1.68 -16.88
C LYS A 19 26.35 0.39 -16.11
N PRO A 20 25.24 -0.32 -16.35
CA PRO A 20 25.04 -1.64 -15.74
C PRO A 20 26.13 -2.59 -16.21
N VAL A 21 26.79 -3.26 -15.26
CA VAL A 21 27.89 -4.20 -15.54
C VAL A 21 27.39 -5.45 -16.28
N SER A 22 26.11 -5.80 -16.09
CA SER A 22 25.41 -6.86 -16.84
C SER A 22 23.89 -6.66 -16.81
N THR A 23 23.18 -7.37 -17.68
CA THR A 23 21.71 -7.40 -17.73
C THR A 23 21.11 -7.93 -16.42
N ASP A 24 21.74 -8.95 -15.82
CA ASP A 24 21.30 -9.55 -14.56
C ASP A 24 21.36 -8.55 -13.40
N VAL A 25 22.42 -7.74 -13.34
CA VAL A 25 22.58 -6.68 -12.33
C VAL A 25 21.49 -5.61 -12.51
N MET A 26 21.13 -5.27 -13.75
CA MET A 26 20.07 -4.31 -14.03
C MET A 26 18.70 -4.83 -13.55
N GLN A 27 18.40 -6.11 -13.78
CA GLN A 27 17.17 -6.73 -13.29
C GLN A 27 17.12 -6.79 -11.75
N VAL A 28 18.24 -7.10 -11.10
CA VAL A 28 18.33 -7.11 -9.63
C VAL A 28 18.17 -5.70 -9.05
N MET A 29 18.71 -4.67 -9.72
CA MET A 29 18.49 -3.27 -9.33
C MET A 29 17.04 -2.84 -9.52
N GLU A 30 16.42 -3.17 -10.65
CA GLU A 30 15.00 -2.89 -10.91
C GLU A 30 14.12 -3.57 -9.84
N HIS A 31 14.38 -4.84 -9.54
CA HIS A 31 13.65 -5.58 -8.50
C HIS A 31 13.85 -4.96 -7.12
N ASN A 32 15.08 -4.55 -6.77
CA ASN A 32 15.34 -3.84 -5.51
C ASN A 32 14.60 -2.50 -5.45
N ILE A 33 14.59 -1.73 -6.53
CA ILE A 33 13.87 -0.45 -6.59
C ILE A 33 12.38 -0.69 -6.44
N ILE A 34 11.79 -1.64 -7.15
CA ILE A 34 10.37 -1.99 -7.02
C ILE A 34 10.05 -2.47 -5.60
N GLY A 35 10.91 -3.28 -4.99
CA GLY A 35 10.77 -3.74 -3.61
C GLY A 35 10.84 -2.59 -2.60
N LEU A 36 11.79 -1.67 -2.78
CA LEU A 36 11.92 -0.45 -1.98
C LEU A 36 10.69 0.44 -2.15
N LEU A 37 10.21 0.63 -3.39
CA LEU A 37 9.04 1.44 -3.75
C LEU A 37 7.72 0.84 -3.22
N GLY A 38 7.55 -0.48 -3.31
CA GLY A 38 6.37 -1.19 -2.82
C GLY A 38 6.30 -1.29 -1.30
N GLY A 39 7.45 -1.17 -0.61
CA GLY A 39 7.55 -1.12 0.84
C GLY A 39 7.72 0.29 1.41
N LEU A 40 7.55 1.36 0.61
CA LEU A 40 7.80 2.71 1.09
C LEU A 40 6.87 3.07 2.26
N PRO A 41 7.41 3.63 3.34
CA PRO A 41 6.60 4.24 4.37
C PRO A 41 5.81 5.41 3.78
N SER A 42 4.48 5.32 3.76
CA SER A 42 3.58 6.34 3.19
C SER A 42 3.70 7.73 3.83
N HIS A 43 4.37 7.85 4.98
CA HIS A 43 4.59 9.14 5.66
C HIS A 43 5.78 9.93 5.10
N HIS A 44 6.71 9.29 4.38
CA HIS A 44 7.89 9.92 3.79
C HIS A 44 7.80 10.09 2.28
N PHE A 45 6.79 9.49 1.65
CA PHE A 45 6.65 9.44 0.20
C PHE A 45 5.20 9.70 -0.19
N ASP A 46 5.01 10.59 -1.15
CA ASP A 46 3.70 10.78 -1.77
C ASP A 46 3.42 9.58 -2.70
N VAL A 47 2.39 8.81 -2.37
CA VAL A 47 2.00 7.60 -3.12
C VAL A 47 0.78 7.91 -3.97
N SER A 48 0.97 7.97 -5.28
CA SER A 48 -0.13 8.10 -6.24
C SER A 48 -0.48 6.74 -6.84
N VAL A 49 -1.75 6.35 -6.76
CA VAL A 49 -2.27 5.11 -7.34
C VAL A 49 -3.14 5.45 -8.54
N THR A 50 -2.70 5.03 -9.73
CA THR A 50 -3.46 5.21 -10.98
C THR A 50 -4.24 3.94 -11.30
N THR A 51 -5.53 4.06 -11.62
CA THR A 51 -6.38 2.92 -11.97
C THR A 51 -7.42 3.32 -13.02
N SER A 52 -8.04 2.32 -13.67
CA SER A 52 -9.11 2.56 -14.63
C SER A 52 -10.44 2.84 -13.93
N ARG A 53 -11.36 3.52 -14.63
CA ARG A 53 -12.73 3.76 -14.12
C ARG A 53 -13.45 2.46 -13.77
N GLU A 54 -13.24 1.42 -14.55
CA GLU A 54 -13.84 0.10 -14.33
C GLU A 54 -13.31 -0.57 -13.06
N HIS A 55 -11.98 -0.63 -12.90
CA HIS A 55 -11.37 -1.22 -11.71
C HIS A 55 -11.73 -0.43 -10.44
N LEU A 56 -11.74 0.90 -10.52
CA LEU A 56 -12.20 1.75 -9.43
C LEU A 56 -13.66 1.48 -9.08
N GLY A 57 -14.53 1.39 -10.09
CA GLY A 57 -15.95 1.07 -9.87
C GLY A 57 -16.15 -0.26 -9.15
N ARG A 58 -15.40 -1.30 -9.54
CA ARG A 58 -15.44 -2.62 -8.87
C ARG A 58 -14.96 -2.55 -7.43
N LEU A 59 -13.90 -1.79 -7.16
CA LEU A 59 -13.37 -1.59 -5.81
C LEU A 59 -14.36 -0.84 -4.90
N LEU A 60 -15.03 0.18 -5.42
CA LEU A 60 -16.07 0.89 -4.69
C LEU A 60 -17.28 0.00 -4.41
N ALA A 61 -17.70 -0.80 -5.39
CA ALA A 61 -18.78 -1.76 -5.21
C ALA A 61 -18.46 -2.79 -4.12
N SER A 62 -17.24 -3.35 -4.10
CA SER A 62 -16.83 -4.29 -3.06
C SER A 62 -16.78 -3.62 -1.68
N ALA A 63 -16.24 -2.41 -1.58
CA ALA A 63 -16.21 -1.65 -0.33
C ALA A 63 -17.62 -1.37 0.20
N MET A 64 -18.57 -1.00 -0.66
CA MET A 64 -19.97 -0.79 -0.28
C MET A 64 -20.63 -2.08 0.24
N MET A 65 -20.43 -3.19 -0.45
CA MET A 65 -20.96 -4.49 0.00
C MET A 65 -20.37 -4.88 1.36
N SER A 66 -19.05 -4.74 1.53
CA SER A 66 -18.39 -5.01 2.82
C SER A 66 -18.95 -4.12 3.94
N GLY A 67 -19.18 -2.83 3.69
CA GLY A 67 -19.79 -1.92 4.66
C GLY A 67 -21.19 -2.35 5.08
N TYR A 68 -22.02 -2.78 4.11
CA TYR A 68 -23.37 -3.30 4.39
C TYR A 68 -23.32 -4.56 5.28
N PHE A 69 -22.45 -5.51 4.95
CA PHE A 69 -22.27 -6.72 5.76
C PHE A 69 -21.81 -6.40 7.18
N LEU A 70 -20.87 -5.46 7.33
CA LEU A 70 -20.37 -5.06 8.64
C LEU A 70 -21.46 -4.42 9.49
N ARG A 71 -22.32 -3.58 8.90
CA ARG A 71 -23.48 -3.00 9.60
C ARG A 71 -24.48 -4.06 10.02
N GLY A 72 -24.74 -5.06 9.17
CA GLY A 72 -25.59 -6.20 9.53
C GLY A 72 -25.02 -7.02 10.69
N ALA A 73 -23.71 -7.26 10.69
CA ALA A 73 -23.01 -7.94 11.78
C ALA A 73 -23.10 -7.14 13.10
N GLU A 74 -22.94 -5.82 13.04
CA GLU A 74 -23.08 -4.92 14.19
C GLU A 74 -24.50 -4.96 14.79
N GLN A 75 -25.54 -4.93 13.95
CA GLN A 75 -26.92 -5.04 14.41
C GLN A 75 -27.20 -6.39 15.07
N ARG A 76 -26.72 -7.48 14.48
CA ARG A 76 -26.86 -8.82 15.05
C ARG A 76 -26.17 -8.91 16.42
N MET A 77 -24.94 -8.43 16.54
CA MET A 77 -24.22 -8.38 17.82
C MET A 77 -24.96 -7.51 18.86
N GLY A 78 -25.52 -6.36 18.44
CA GLY A 78 -26.31 -5.51 19.31
C GLY A 78 -27.58 -6.21 19.82
N PHE A 79 -28.25 -6.96 18.96
CA PHE A 79 -29.43 -7.75 19.32
C PHE A 79 -29.10 -8.91 20.25
N GLU A 80 -28.04 -9.67 19.96
CA GLU A 80 -27.55 -10.76 20.82
C GLU A 80 -27.21 -10.25 22.22
N ARG A 81 -26.55 -9.09 22.33
CA ARG A 81 -26.27 -8.43 23.62
C ARG A 81 -27.53 -8.04 24.38
N ALA A 82 -28.53 -7.49 23.69
CA ALA A 82 -29.79 -7.07 24.31
C ALA A 82 -30.61 -8.27 24.83
N ILE A 83 -30.58 -9.41 24.11
CA ILE A 83 -31.20 -10.65 24.58
C ILE A 83 -30.48 -11.17 25.82
N MET A 84 -29.14 -11.24 25.80
CA MET A 84 -28.38 -11.74 26.95
C MET A 84 -28.61 -10.90 28.20
N SER A 85 -28.68 -9.57 28.08
CA SER A 85 -29.00 -8.70 29.23
C SER A 85 -30.42 -8.89 29.75
N ALA A 86 -31.36 -9.32 28.91
CA ALA A 86 -32.74 -9.56 29.34
C ALA A 86 -32.89 -10.90 30.09
N ASP A 87 -32.12 -11.93 29.72
CA ASP A 87 -32.09 -13.21 30.44
C ASP A 87 -31.42 -13.10 31.82
N ASP A 88 -30.44 -12.19 32.00
CA ASP A 88 -29.74 -11.96 33.28
C ASP A 88 -30.59 -11.18 34.31
N ASP A 89 -31.64 -10.46 33.89
CA ASP A 89 -32.52 -9.66 34.78
C ASP A 89 -33.66 -10.49 35.42
N ASP A 90 -33.87 -11.74 34.97
CA ASP A 90 -34.92 -12.67 35.45
C ASP A 90 -34.43 -13.70 36.51
N GLU A 91 -33.18 -13.61 36.98
CA GLU A 91 -32.61 -14.35 38.15
C GLU A 91 -32.49 -13.50 39.43
#